data_AF-A0A374BK83-F1
#
_entry.id   AF-A0A374BK83-F1
#
_cell.length_a   1.000
_cell.length_b   1.000
_cell.length_c   1.000
_cell.angle_alpha   90.00
_cell.angle_beta   90.00
_cell.angle_gamma   90.00
#
_symmetry.space_group_name_H-M   'P 1'
#
loop_
_entity.id
_entity.type
_entity.pdbx_description
1 polymer ?
#
loop_
_entity_poly.entity_id
_entity_poly.type
_entity_poly.pdbx_seq_one_letter_code
_entity_poly.pdbx_strand_id
1 'polypeptide(L)' 'MHNKKYGIWKTRYAENSRNIYEDWVRRGGEPILFSTERGALEYMHGIEMKTQGAFTEFEVREVS' A
#
# COMPACT_ATOMS: atom_id res chain seq x y z
N MET A 1 -16.01 -8.69 -18.44
CA MET A 1 -15.54 -8.73 -17.04
C MET A 1 -14.49 -7.65 -16.89
N HIS A 2 -14.74 -6.65 -16.04
CA HIS A 2 -13.71 -5.65 -15.73
C HIS A 2 -12.59 -6.38 -14.97
N ASN A 3 -11.37 -6.35 -15.52
CA ASN A 3 -10.19 -6.92 -14.87
C ASN A 3 -9.74 -5.96 -13.75
N LYS A 4 -10.52 -5.92 -12.67
CA LYS A 4 -10.18 -5.13 -11.48
C LYS A 4 -8.80 -5.55 -10.98
N LYS A 5 -7.99 -4.56 -10.64
CA LYS A 5 -6.70 -4.75 -9.99
C LYS A 5 -6.76 -4.07 -8.63
N TYR A 6 -6.05 -4.65 -7.67
CA TYR A 6 -5.94 -4.09 -6.33
C TYR A 6 -4.49 -3.82 -6.03
N GLY A 7 -4.19 -2.68 -5.42
CA GLY A 7 -2.86 -2.29 -4.97
C GLY A 7 -2.89 -1.90 -3.51
N ILE A 8 -1.72 -1.61 -2.95
CA ILE A 8 -1.59 -1.10 -1.58
C ILE A 8 -1.07 0.32 -1.65
N TRP A 9 -1.89 1.26 -1.20
CA TRP A 9 -1.50 2.66 -1.02
C TRP A 9 -0.77 2.80 0.30
N LYS A 10 0.33 3.55 0.31
CA LYS A 10 1.15 3.80 1.49
C LYS A 10 1.18 5.30 1.76
N THR A 11 0.79 5.70 2.96
CA THR A 11 0.91 7.07 3.46
C THR A 11 1.96 7.11 4.56
N ARG A 12 2.99 7.93 4.39
CA ARG A 12 4.04 8.16 5.38
C ARG A 12 3.97 9.59 5.90
N TYR A 13 3.86 9.72 7.21
CA TYR A 13 3.89 10.99 7.91
C TYR A 13 5.33 11.30 8.37
N ALA A 14 5.76 12.55 8.24
CA ALA A 14 6.95 13.02 8.93
C ALA A 14 6.63 13.35 10.39
N GLU A 15 7.58 13.15 11.31
CA GLU A 15 7.44 13.50 12.74
C GLU A 15 7.02 14.97 12.94
N ASN A 16 7.47 15.84 12.05
CA ASN A 16 7.02 17.21 11.96
C ASN A 16 6.04 17.27 10.78
N SER A 17 4.74 17.30 11.08
CA SER A 17 3.56 17.13 10.20
C SER A 17 3.46 17.97 8.91
N ARG A 18 4.53 18.65 8.50
CA ARG A 18 4.60 19.45 7.27
C ARG A 18 4.80 18.62 6.00
N ASN A 19 5.21 17.35 6.13
CA ASN A 19 5.45 16.47 4.98
C ASN A 19 4.64 15.18 5.12
N ILE A 20 3.78 14.93 4.13
CA ILE A 20 3.09 13.65 3.92
C ILE A 20 3.59 13.11 2.58
N TYR A 21 3.95 11.84 2.54
CA TYR A 21 4.34 11.16 1.32
C TYR A 21 3.39 10.00 1.04
N GLU A 22 2.75 10.03 -0.13
CA GLU A 22 1.79 9.03 -0.56
C GLU A 22 2.23 8.42 -1.89
N ASP A 23 2.29 7.08 -1.96
CA ASP A 23 2.54 6.35 -3.21
C ASP A 23 2.04 4.90 -3.08
N TRP A 24 1.97 4.20 -4.20
CA TRP A 24 1.78 2.76 -4.21
C TRP A 24 2.99 2.02 -3.64
N VAL A 25 2.75 0.90 -2.97
CA VAL A 25 3.82 -0.04 -2.64
C VAL A 25 4.40 -0.61 -3.95
N ARG A 26 5.72 -0.44 -4.13
CA ARG A 26 6.45 -0.85 -5.34
C ARG A 26 7.42 -1.99 -5.06
N ARG A 27 7.64 -2.84 -6.08
CA ARG A 27 8.74 -3.81 -6.13
C ARG A 27 9.52 -3.60 -7.42
N GLY A 28 10.79 -3.21 -7.30
CA GLY A 28 11.63 -2.94 -8.47
C GLY A 28 11.14 -1.75 -9.31
N GLY A 29 10.56 -0.74 -8.68
CA GLY A 29 10.05 0.47 -9.34
C GLY A 29 8.59 0.40 -9.79
N GLU A 30 8.02 -0.80 -9.91
CA GLU A 30 6.64 -1.00 -10.36
C GLU A 30 5.67 -1.25 -9.19
N PRO A 31 4.44 -0.70 -9.23
CA PRO A 31 3.40 -1.02 -8.25
C PRO A 31 3.11 -2.51 -8.17
N ILE A 32 2.95 -3.03 -6.95
CA ILE A 32 2.53 -4.41 -6.74
C ILE A 32 1.01 -4.48 -6.86
N LEU A 33 0.53 -5.25 -7.84
CA LEU A 33 -0.89 -5.38 -8.15
C LEU A 33 -1.39 -6.82 -7.99
N PHE A 34 -2.62 -6.95 -7.51
CA PHE A 34 -3.30 -8.21 -7.25
C PHE A 34 -4.57 -8.31 -8.09
N SER A 35 -4.96 -9.53 -8.47
CA SER A 35 -6.23 -9.80 -9.16
C SER A 35 -7.43 -9.83 -8.20
N THR A 36 -7.19 -9.94 -6.89
CA THR A 36 -8.22 -9.98 -5.86
C THR A 36 -7.87 -9.06 -4.71
N GLU A 37 -8.87 -8.46 -4.09
CA GLU A 37 -8.71 -7.62 -2.91
C GLU A 37 -8.09 -8.40 -1.75
N ARG A 38 -8.53 -9.66 -1.57
CA ARG A 38 -7.99 -10.56 -0.54
C ARG A 38 -6.48 -10.76 -0.68
N GLY A 39 -5.96 -10.94 -1.90
CA GLY A 39 -4.53 -11.09 -2.12
C GLY A 39 -3.74 -9.83 -1.73
N ALA A 40 -4.31 -8.65 -1.98
CA ALA A 40 -3.73 -7.39 -1.55
C ALA A 40 -3.76 -7.24 -0.01
N LEU A 41 -4.86 -7.63 0.66
CA LEU A 41 -4.98 -7.59 2.12
C LEU A 41 -3.99 -8.53 2.82
N GLU A 42 -3.84 -9.76 2.32
CA GLU A 42 -2.87 -10.73 2.86
C GLU A 42 -1.44 -10.21 2.74
N TYR A 43 -1.11 -9.55 1.62
CA TYR A 43 0.21 -8.94 1.44
C TYR A 43 0.42 -7.69 2.30
N MET A 44 -0.60 -6.82 2.41
CA MET A 44 -0.58 -5.63 3.27
C MET A 44 -0.30 -6.01 4.71
N HIS A 45 -1.00 -7.02 5.24
CA HIS A 45 -0.78 -7.51 6.59
C HIS A 45 0.68 -7.97 6.81
N GLY A 46 1.26 -8.66 5.82
CA GLY A 46 2.67 -9.05 5.86
C GLY A 46 3.65 -7.87 5.85
N ILE A 47 3.30 -6.74 5.25
CA ILE A 47 4.10 -5.51 5.29
C ILE A 47 3.95 -4.80 6.63
N GLU A 48 2.73 -4.68 7.14
CA GLU A 48 2.44 -4.05 8.43
C GLU A 48 3.22 -4.75 9.55
N MET A 49 3.23 -6.08 9.58
CA MET A 49 3.99 -6.84 10.57
C MET A 49 5.51 -6.62 10.49
N LYS A 50 6.03 -6.32 9.29
CA LYS A 50 7.45 -6.00 9.09
C LYS A 50 7.77 -4.53 9.38
N THR A 51 6.78 -3.66 9.23
CA THR A 51 6.94 -2.21 9.32
C THR A 51 6.46 -1.75 10.69
N GLN A 52 7.36 -1.68 11.67
CA GLN A 52 7.04 -1.22 13.03
C GLN A 52 6.94 0.32 13.15
N GLY A 53 6.61 1.02 12.06
CA GLY A 53 6.66 2.47 12.00
C GLY A 53 5.34 3.11 12.42
N ALA A 54 5.31 3.84 13.53
CA ALA A 54 4.13 4.58 14.01
C ALA A 54 3.63 5.70 13.08
N PHE A 55 4.36 5.98 11.99
CA PHE A 55 4.10 7.06 11.04
C PHE A 55 3.85 6.55 9.62
N THR A 56 3.47 5.29 9.45
CA THR A 56 3.14 4.73 8.15
C THR A 56 1.81 4.00 8.22
N GLU A 57 0.90 4.38 7.33
CA GLU A 57 -0.40 3.74 7.13
C GLU A 57 -0.43 3.06 5.76
N PHE A 58 -1.16 1.95 5.69
CA PHE A 58 -1.36 1.18 4.47
C PHE A 58 -2.86 0.98 4.22
N GLU A 59 -3.27 1.02 2.95
CA GLU A 59 -4.65 0.80 2.55
C GLU A 59 -4.70 -0.01 1.26
N VAL A 60 -5.59 -1.00 1.18
CA VAL A 60 -5.89 -1.68 -0.09
C VAL A 60 -6.86 -0.83 -0.91
N ARG A 61 -6.50 -0.55 -2.16
CA ARG A 61 -7.33 0.24 -3.09
C ARG A 61 -7.46 -0.46 -4.43
N GLU A 62 -8.62 -0.32 -5.07
CA GLU A 62 -8.81 -0.71 -6.48
C GLU A 62 -8.02 0.24 -7.39
N VAL A 63 -7.30 -0.30 -8.36
CA VAL A 63 -6.54 0.46 -9.37
C VAL A 63 -7.44 0.62 -10.58
N SER A 64 -7.86 1.87 -10.82
CA SER A 64 -8.68 2.30 -11.96
C SER A 64 -7.93 2.28 -13.28
#